data_AF-A0A2V7ZD85-F1
#
_entry.id   AF-A0A2V7ZD85-F1
#
_cell.length_a   1.000
_cell.length_b   1.000
_cell.length_c   1.000
_cell.angle_alpha   90.00
_cell.angle_beta   90.00
_cell.angle_gamma   90.00
#
_symmetry.space_group_name_H-M   'P 1'
#
loop_
_entity.id
_entity.type
_entity.pdbx_description
1 polymer ?
#
loop_
_entity_poly.entity_id
_entity_poly.type
_entity_poly.pdbx_seq_one_letter_code
_entity_poly.pdbx_strand_id
1 'polypeptide(L)' 'MTLVAVSRRRLKRGMVYVTLGRMEDKRYVASRLEDAPPSAGGLPRRVYEATALGRRLLEAHAQLARLLPEFAR' A
#
# COMPACT_ATOMS: atom_id res chain seq x y z
N MET A 1 14.19 -3.43 -3.63
CA MET A 1 14.14 -1.97 -3.34
C MET A 1 12.89 -1.64 -2.53
N THR A 2 12.93 -0.69 -1.60
CA THR A 2 11.75 -0.28 -0.80
C THR A 2 11.06 0.96 -1.39
N LEU A 3 9.75 1.11 -1.16
CA LEU A 3 8.97 2.27 -1.64
C LEU A 3 9.57 3.61 -1.18
N VAL A 4 10.05 3.66 0.07
CA VAL A 4 10.73 4.84 0.62
C VAL A 4 12.02 5.17 -0.14
N ALA A 5 12.83 4.18 -0.49
CA ALA A 5 14.07 4.38 -1.24
C ALA A 5 13.78 4.92 -2.65
N VAL A 6 12.79 4.36 -3.35
CA VAL A 6 12.38 4.82 -4.69
C VAL A 6 11.82 6.24 -4.65
N SER A 7 11.16 6.63 -3.55
CA SER A 7 10.57 7.98 -3.39
C SER A 7 11.57 9.14 -3.26
N ARG A 8 12.88 8.89 -3.28
CA ARG A 8 13.94 9.91 -3.05
C ARG A 8 13.70 10.75 -1.79
N ARG A 9 13.35 10.09 -0.67
CA ARG A 9 13.02 10.70 0.65
C ARG A 9 11.75 11.57 0.67
N ARG A 10 10.91 11.57 -0.38
CA ARG A 10 9.60 12.24 -0.35
C ARG A 10 8.59 11.50 0.51
N LEU A 11 8.72 10.18 0.64
CA LEU A 11 7.91 9.36 1.54
C LEU A 11 8.68 8.99 2.80
N LYS A 12 8.08 9.23 3.96
CA LYS A 12 8.56 8.76 5.27
C LYS A 12 7.89 7.42 5.59
N ARG A 13 8.60 6.52 6.30
CA ARG A 13 8.04 5.21 6.72
C ARG A 13 6.73 5.34 7.48
N GLY A 14 6.64 6.29 8.41
CA GLY A 14 5.41 6.54 9.16
C GLY A 14 4.22 6.92 8.27
N MET A 15 4.46 7.70 7.22
CA MET A 15 3.41 8.08 6.26
C MET A 15 2.90 6.86 5.48
N VAL A 16 3.80 5.94 5.09
CA VAL A 16 3.41 4.69 4.42
C VAL A 16 2.47 3.88 5.32
N TYR A 17 2.81 3.69 6.60
CA TYR A 17 1.96 2.92 7.52
C TYR A 17 0.62 3.60 7.80
N VAL A 18 0.59 4.92 7.95
CA VAL A 18 -0.66 5.68 8.13
C VAL A 18 -1.56 5.57 6.89
N THR A 19 -1.00 5.67 5.69
CA THR A 19 -1.77 5.50 4.45
C THR A 19 -2.31 4.08 4.32
N LEU A 20 -1.49 3.06 4.61
CA LEU A 20 -1.95 1.67 4.59
C LEU A 20 -3.05 1.40 5.62
N GLY A 21 -2.96 1.97 6.82
CA GLY A 21 -4.02 1.88 7.83
C GLY A 21 -5.34 2.47 7.33
N ARG A 22 -5.30 3.67 6.73
CA ARG A 22 -6.50 4.29 6.14
C ARG A 22 -7.07 3.50 4.97
N MET A 23 -6.21 2.87 4.17
CA MET A 23 -6.65 2.01 3.07
C MET A 23 -7.31 0.72 3.60
N GLU A 24 -6.82 0.19 4.71
CA GLU A 24 -7.40 -0.96 5.41
C GLU A 24 -8.75 -0.60 6.05
N ASP A 25 -8.87 0.56 6.71
CA ASP A 25 -10.13 1.08 7.25
C ASP A 25 -11.20 1.20 6.14
N LYS A 26 -10.78 1.61 4.94
CA LYS A 26 -11.63 1.69 3.73
C LYS A 26 -11.82 0.35 3.02
N ARG A 27 -11.23 -0.74 3.53
CA ARG A 27 -11.26 -2.11 2.97
C ARG A 27 -10.65 -2.24 1.57
N TYR A 28 -9.77 -1.32 1.18
CA TYR A 28 -9.05 -1.40 -0.09
C TYR A 28 -7.87 -2.37 -0.02
N VAL A 29 -7.29 -2.52 1.16
CA VAL A 29 -6.27 -3.54 1.45
C VAL A 29 -6.68 -4.33 2.67
N ALA A 30 -6.15 -5.54 2.79
CA ALA A 30 -6.19 -6.34 4.00
C ALA A 30 -4.75 -6.59 4.46
N SER A 31 -4.55 -6.67 5.78
CA SER A 31 -3.25 -7.02 6.34
C SER A 31 -3.27 -8.35 7.08
N ARG A 32 -2.13 -9.03 7.06
CA ARG A 32 -1.86 -10.21 7.91
C ARG A 32 -0.48 -10.09 8.53
N LEU A 33 -0.33 -10.65 9.73
CA LEU A 33 0.97 -10.82 10.34
C LEU A 33 1.58 -12.12 9.80
N GLU A 34 2.81 -12.00 9.33
CA GLU A 34 3.67 -13.12 9.03
C GLU A 34 4.68 -13.26 10.15
N ASP A 35 4.86 -14.51 10.59
CA ASP A 35 5.95 -14.84 11.48
C ASP A 35 7.28 -14.52 10.81
N ALA A 36 8.26 -14.14 11.62
CA ALA A 36 9.60 -14.00 11.10
C ALA A 36 10.12 -15.37 10.62
N PRO A 37 10.80 -15.44 9.46
CA PRO A 37 11.43 -16.67 9.03
C PRO A 37 12.33 -17.22 10.14
N PRO A 38 12.31 -18.54 10.42
CA PRO A 38 13.11 -19.13 11.49
C PRO A 38 14.61 -18.80 11.38
N SER A 39 15.10 -18.63 10.14
CA SER A 39 16.49 -18.31 9.82
C SER A 39 16.89 -16.86 10.05
N ALA A 40 15.94 -15.95 10.32
CA ALA A 40 16.17 -14.51 10.27
C ALA A 40 15.94 -13.77 11.58
N GLY A 41 15.53 -14.45 12.67
CA GLY A 41 15.36 -13.89 14.01
C GLY A 41 14.82 -12.45 14.03
N GLY A 42 13.50 -12.26 14.01
CA GLY A 42 12.94 -10.92 13.86
C GLY A 42 11.52 -10.74 14.39
N LEU A 43 11.07 -9.48 14.42
CA LEU A 43 9.68 -9.17 14.74
C LEU A 43 8.74 -9.67 13.62
N PRO A 44 7.51 -10.07 13.95
CA PRO A 44 6.46 -10.36 12.97
C PRO A 44 6.34 -9.22 11.96
N ARG A 45 6.22 -9.57 10.68
CA ARG A 45 6.06 -8.61 9.59
C ARG A 45 4.59 -8.49 9.24
N ARG A 46 4.09 -7.26 9.14
CA ARG A 46 2.76 -7.02 8.58
C ARG A 46 2.87 -6.93 7.07
N VAL A 47 2.20 -7.83 6.36
CA VAL A 47 2.08 -7.80 4.91
C VAL A 47 0.68 -7.36 4.52
N TYR A 48 0.57 -6.66 3.39
CA TYR A 48 -0.67 -6.08 2.90
C TYR A 48 -0.97 -6.61 1.50
N GLU A 49 -2.23 -6.89 1.22
CA GLU A 49 -2.71 -7.30 -0.09
C GLU A 49 -3.93 -6.45 -0.49
N ALA A 50 -4.04 -6.09 -1.77
CA ALA A 50 -5.23 -5.42 -2.28
C ALA A 50 -6.44 -6.36 -2.23
N THR A 51 -7.55 -5.88 -1.69
CA THR A 51 -8.82 -6.63 -1.73
C THR A 51 -9.42 -6.60 -3.14
N ALA A 52 -10.46 -7.40 -3.38
CA ALA A 52 -11.23 -7.30 -4.63
C ALA A 52 -11.80 -5.88 -4.85
N LEU A 53 -12.25 -5.22 -3.78
CA LEU A 53 -12.72 -3.83 -3.84
C LEU A 53 -11.57 -2.88 -4.20
N GLY A 54 -10.41 -3.03 -3.56
CA GLY A 54 -9.24 -2.19 -3.83
C GLY A 54 -8.76 -2.29 -5.27
N ARG A 55 -8.75 -3.51 -5.84
CA ARG A 55 -8.37 -3.72 -7.24
C ARG A 55 -9.33 -3.03 -8.21
N ARG A 56 -10.65 -3.21 -8.03
CA ARG A 56 -11.67 -2.55 -8.88
C ARG A 56 -11.59 -1.03 -8.79
N LEU A 57 -11.37 -0.48 -7.60
CA LEU A 57 -11.22 0.96 -7.42
C LEU A 57 -9.96 1.49 -8.09
N LEU A 58 -8.84 0.76 -7.99
CA LEU A 58 -7.60 1.14 -8.65
C LEU A 58 -7.76 1.14 -10.19
N GLU A 59 -8.44 0.15 -10.75
CA GLU A 59 -8.77 0.09 -12.17
C GLU A 59 -9.63 1.28 -12.61
N ALA A 60 -10.71 1.57 -11.87
CA ALA A 60 -11.59 2.70 -12.13
C ALA A 60 -10.85 4.04 -12.02
N HIS A 61 -9.99 4.20 -11.01
CA HIS A 61 -9.17 5.39 -10.83
C HIS A 61 -8.17 5.56 -11.98
N ALA A 62 -7.53 4.48 -12.43
CA ALA A 62 -6.62 4.52 -13.58
C ALA A 62 -7.34 4.87 -14.89
N GLN A 63 -8.59 4.41 -15.07
CA GLN A 63 -9.44 4.83 -16.17
C GLN A 63 -9.78 6.32 -16.09
N LEU A 64 -10.19 6.79 -14.90
CA LEU A 64 -10.52 8.20 -14.67
C LEU A 64 -9.33 9.12 -14.95
N ALA A 65 -8.15 8.78 -14.42
CA ALA A 65 -6.94 9.57 -14.60
C ALA A 65 -6.49 9.67 -16.07
N ARG A 66 -6.84 8.70 -16.91
CA ARG A 66 -6.61 8.77 -18.37
C ARG A 66 -7.58 9.72 -19.07
N LEU A 67 -8.82 9.79 -18.59
CA LEU A 67 -9.87 10.62 -19.18
C LEU A 67 -9.81 12.07 -18.69
N LEU A 68 -9.39 12.27 -17.45
CA LEU A 68 -9.35 13.56 -16.76
C LEU A 68 -7.94 13.76 -16.15
N PRO A 69 -7.01 14.41 -16.88
CA PRO A 69 -5.61 14.54 -16.48
C PRO A 69 -5.40 15.23 -15.13
N GLU A 70 -6.35 16.05 -14.69
CA GLU A 70 -6.35 16.71 -13.38
C GLU A 70 -6.38 15.72 -12.20
N PHE A 71 -6.85 14.49 -12.42
CA PHE A 71 -6.85 13.42 -11.41
C PHE A 71 -5.58 12.54 -11.44
N ALA A 72 -4.66 12.78 -12.36
CA ALA A 72 -3.41 12.03 -12.48
C ALA A 72 -2.27 12.59 -11.59
N ARG A 73 -2.50 13.68 -10.85
CA ARG A 73 -1.46 14.47 -10.18
C ARG A 73 -1.40 14.27 -8.67
#